data_AF-A0AA51ZVN5-F1
#
_entry.id   AF-A0AA51ZVN5-F1
#
_cell.length_a   1.000
_cell.length_b   1.000
_cell.length_c   1.000
_cell.angle_alpha   90.00
_cell.angle_beta   90.00
_cell.angle_gamma   90.00
#
_symmetry.space_group_name_H-M   'P 1'
#
loop_
_entity.id
_entity.type
_entity.pdbx_description
1 polymer ?
#
loop_
_entity_poly.entity_id
_entity_poly.type
_entity_poly.pdbx_seq_one_letter_code
_entity_poly.pdbx_strand_id
1 'polypeptide(L)'
;MELLSELREVKEKKEPSKIKDKYEAVNQNTNELQMLFSGLFIGYKKFISSQDAQNCSFTPSCSEYALQAVKQQGVLRGMLNGFDRLTRCNSLSPEKYELDPETQLLKDPLTL
;
A
#
# COMPACT_ATOMS: atom_id res chain seq x y z
N MET A 1 8.54 40.48 -22.38
CA MET A 1 8.30 40.77 -20.95
C MET A 1 7.17 39.90 -20.39
N GLU A 2 6.18 39.52 -21.21
CA GLU A 2 5.12 38.54 -20.88
C GLU A 2 5.60 37.07 -20.77
N LEU A 3 6.68 36.69 -21.47
CA LEU A 3 7.23 35.32 -21.39
C LEU A 3 7.90 35.02 -20.03
N LEU A 4 8.34 36.06 -19.31
CA LEU A 4 8.99 35.94 -17.99
C LEU A 4 7.96 35.90 -16.84
N SER A 5 6.70 36.28 -17.08
CA SER A 5 5.62 36.12 -16.11
C SER A 5 5.03 34.71 -16.14
N GLU A 6 4.86 34.09 -17.31
CA GLU A 6 4.34 32.71 -17.41
C GLU A 6 5.32 31.67 -16.89
N LEU A 7 6.63 31.87 -17.10
CA LEU A 7 7.66 31.00 -16.52
C LEU A 7 7.74 31.09 -14.98
N ARG A 8 7.14 32.13 -14.37
CA ARG A 8 7.09 32.30 -12.92
C ARG A 8 5.96 31.47 -12.29
N GLU A 9 4.82 31.35 -12.96
CA GLU A 9 3.65 30.58 -12.45
C GLU A 9 3.84 29.06 -12.52
N VAL A 10 4.56 28.55 -13.53
CA VAL A 10 4.78 27.09 -13.65
C VAL A 10 5.73 26.55 -12.57
N LYS A 11 6.57 27.39 -11.97
CA LYS A 11 7.58 26.97 -10.99
C LYS A 11 7.04 26.77 -9.57
N GLU A 12 5.83 27.23 -9.26
CA GLU A 12 5.23 27.12 -7.91
C GLU A 12 4.41 25.83 -7.68
N LYS A 13 4.04 25.07 -8.72
CA LYS A 13 3.21 23.85 -8.59
C LYS A 13 3.98 22.54 -8.51
N LYS A 14 5.16 22.57 -7.88
CA LYS A 14 5.87 21.34 -7.49
C LYS A 14 6.30 21.48 -6.05
N GLU A 15 5.32 21.60 -5.17
CA GLU A 15 5.46 21.31 -3.74
C GLU A 15 6.07 19.90 -3.65
N PRO A 16 7.35 19.75 -3.32
CA PRO A 16 7.89 18.43 -3.06
C PRO A 16 7.24 17.99 -1.76
N SER A 17 6.24 17.13 -1.90
CA SER A 17 5.63 16.36 -0.83
C SER A 17 6.67 16.11 0.27
N LYS A 18 6.40 16.64 1.47
CA LYS A 18 7.14 16.39 2.71
C LYS A 18 7.18 14.88 3.00
N ILE A 19 8.02 14.14 2.29
CA ILE A 19 8.33 12.71 2.50
C ILE A 19 9.70 12.65 3.21
N LYS A 20 9.95 13.51 4.19
CA LYS A 20 11.19 13.43 4.98
C LYS A 20 11.01 13.31 6.48
N ASP A 21 9.82 13.57 7.03
CA ASP A 21 9.73 13.74 8.48
C ASP A 21 8.86 12.68 9.16
N LYS A 22 8.67 11.49 8.56
CA LYS A 22 7.83 10.44 9.18
C LYS A 22 8.52 9.76 10.39
N TYR A 23 9.79 10.07 10.64
CA TYR A 23 10.61 9.58 11.76
C TYR A 23 11.30 10.70 12.57
N GLU A 24 11.19 11.96 12.15
CA GLU A 24 11.78 13.13 12.83
C GLU A 24 11.26 13.25 14.29
N ALA A 25 9.98 12.89 14.50
CA ALA A 25 9.33 12.88 15.81
C ALA A 25 9.95 11.90 16.82
N VAL A 26 10.66 10.86 16.35
CA VAL A 26 11.34 9.90 17.24
C VAL A 26 12.59 10.49 17.88
N ASN A 27 13.21 11.49 17.24
CA ASN A 27 14.41 12.15 17.74
C ASN A 27 14.11 13.20 18.82
N GLN A 28 12.84 13.56 19.02
CA GLN A 28 12.38 14.49 20.06
C GLN A 28 12.00 13.78 21.37
N ASN A 29 12.11 12.46 21.43
CA ASN A 29 11.75 11.68 22.61
C ASN A 29 12.70 11.99 23.76
N THR A 30 12.17 12.54 24.86
CA THR A 30 12.97 12.93 26.04
C THR A 30 12.98 11.88 27.14
N ASN A 31 12.13 10.84 27.02
CA ASN A 31 11.96 9.81 28.03
C ASN A 31 12.24 8.41 27.45
N GLU A 32 12.83 7.54 28.28
CA GLU A 32 13.08 6.11 27.98
C GLU A 32 11.82 5.40 27.46
N LEU A 33 10.66 5.72 28.03
CA LEU A 33 9.37 5.18 27.61
C LEU A 33 9.02 5.58 26.17
N GLN A 34 9.21 6.85 25.82
CA GLN A 34 8.89 7.36 24.48
C GLN A 34 9.81 6.73 23.43
N MET A 35 11.08 6.46 23.77
CA MET A 35 12.00 5.72 22.91
C MET A 35 11.56 4.27 22.71
N LEU A 36 11.13 3.58 23.76
CA LEU A 36 10.62 2.21 23.67
C LEU A 36 9.35 2.12 22.80
N PHE A 37 8.37 3.00 23.04
CA PHE A 37 7.15 3.06 22.23
C PHE A 37 7.44 3.41 20.77
N SER A 38 8.32 4.38 20.52
CA SER A 38 8.68 4.77 19.15
C SER A 38 9.45 3.66 18.43
N GLY A 39 10.34 2.95 19.13
CA GLY A 39 11.06 1.80 18.60
C GLY A 39 10.12 0.65 18.24
N LEU A 40 9.16 0.33 19.12
CA LEU A 40 8.11 -0.65 18.85
C LEU A 40 7.27 -0.25 17.63
N PHE A 41 6.88 1.01 17.53
CA PHE A 41 6.07 1.52 16.42
C PHE A 41 6.83 1.50 15.09
N ILE A 42 8.12 1.87 15.09
CA ILE A 42 8.99 1.74 13.90
C ILE A 42 9.13 0.28 13.51
N GLY A 43 9.32 -0.62 14.49
CA GLY A 43 9.35 -2.06 14.27
C GLY A 43 8.08 -2.55 13.58
N TYR A 44 6.92 -2.31 14.20
CA TYR A 44 5.61 -2.64 13.64
C TYR A 44 5.45 -2.10 12.22
N LYS A 45 5.75 -0.81 12.01
CA LYS A 45 5.67 -0.20 10.69
C LYS A 45 6.64 -0.86 9.72
N LYS A 46 7.87 -1.18 10.06
CA LYS A 46 8.81 -1.83 9.12
C LYS A 46 8.34 -3.22 8.71
N PHE A 47 7.78 -3.99 9.64
CA PHE A 47 7.29 -5.35 9.37
C PHE A 47 5.93 -5.36 8.64
N ILE A 48 4.99 -4.48 9.01
CA ILE A 48 3.64 -4.43 8.44
C ILE A 48 3.57 -3.51 7.21
N SER A 49 4.31 -2.40 7.16
CA SER A 49 4.35 -1.50 5.99
C SER A 49 4.91 -2.14 4.73
N SER A 50 5.62 -3.27 4.85
CA SER A 50 5.97 -4.07 3.67
C SER A 50 4.72 -4.53 2.92
N GLN A 51 3.57 -4.70 3.59
CA GLN A 51 2.30 -5.05 2.97
C GLN A 51 1.62 -3.82 2.35
N ASP A 52 1.69 -2.65 3.00
CA ASP A 52 1.13 -1.40 2.46
C ASP A 52 1.91 -0.80 1.28
N ALA A 53 3.21 -1.10 1.15
CA ALA A 53 4.03 -0.63 0.03
C ALA A 53 3.92 -1.51 -1.22
N GLN A 54 3.32 -2.69 -1.11
CA GLN A 54 3.18 -3.61 -2.23
C GLN A 54 1.86 -3.36 -2.94
N ASN A 55 1.96 -2.87 -4.18
CA ASN A 55 0.83 -2.93 -5.12
C ASN A 55 0.31 -4.37 -5.14
N CYS A 56 -1.00 -4.54 -5.20
CA CYS A 56 -1.61 -5.87 -5.23
C CYS A 56 -0.93 -6.72 -6.29
N SER A 57 -0.39 -7.89 -5.90
CA SER A 57 0.31 -8.79 -6.83
C SER A 57 -0.65 -9.48 -7.79
N PHE A 58 -1.95 -9.44 -7.49
CA PHE A 58 -3.01 -10.06 -8.28
C PHE A 58 -3.88 -9.03 -8.99
N THR A 59 -4.44 -9.43 -10.13
CA THR A 59 -5.53 -8.72 -10.82
C THR A 59 -6.83 -9.50 -10.68
N PRO A 60 -7.98 -8.87 -10.38
CA PRO A 60 -8.15 -7.48 -9.91
C PRO A 60 -7.50 -7.27 -8.53
N SER A 61 -7.41 -6.02 -8.06
CA SER A 61 -6.81 -5.73 -6.75
C SER A 61 -7.56 -6.43 -5.61
N CYS A 62 -6.91 -6.69 -4.47
CA CYS A 62 -7.54 -7.39 -3.34
C CYS A 62 -8.79 -6.67 -2.80
N SER A 63 -8.80 -5.34 -2.84
CA SER A 63 -9.96 -4.52 -2.46
C SER A 63 -11.10 -4.64 -3.46
N GLU A 64 -10.81 -4.60 -4.76
CA GLU A 64 -11.81 -4.82 -5.82
C GLU A 64 -12.38 -6.23 -5.76
N TYR A 65 -11.53 -7.25 -5.58
CA TYR A 65 -11.96 -8.62 -5.39
C TYR A 65 -12.86 -8.76 -4.16
N ALA A 66 -12.49 -8.17 -3.02
CA ALA A 66 -13.32 -8.21 -1.82
C ALA A 66 -14.70 -7.57 -2.06
N LEU A 67 -14.76 -6.44 -2.77
CA LEU A 67 -16.02 -5.79 -3.13
C LEU A 67 -16.87 -6.67 -4.07
N GLN A 68 -16.25 -7.29 -5.07
CA GLN A 68 -16.92 -8.21 -5.99
C GLN A 68 -17.43 -9.45 -5.24
N ALA A 69 -16.62 -10.04 -4.38
CA ALA A 69 -16.98 -11.20 -3.58
C ALA A 69 -18.10 -10.91 -2.59
N VAL A 70 -18.09 -9.74 -1.93
CA VAL A 70 -19.20 -9.30 -1.08
C VAL A 70 -20.48 -9.13 -1.90
N LYS A 71 -20.39 -8.53 -3.10
CA LYS A 71 -21.55 -8.33 -3.99
C LYS A 71 -22.14 -9.65 -4.50
N GLN A 72 -21.31 -10.65 -4.81
CA GLN A 72 -21.76 -11.91 -5.41
C GLN A 72 -22.10 -12.99 -4.37
N GLN A 73 -21.33 -13.10 -3.29
CA GLN A 73 -21.42 -14.20 -2.31
C GLN A 73 -21.93 -13.75 -0.93
N GLY A 74 -22.20 -12.46 -0.75
CA GLY A 74 -22.62 -11.87 0.51
C GLY A 74 -21.46 -11.49 1.43
N VAL A 75 -21.76 -10.68 2.45
CA VAL A 75 -20.75 -10.02 3.30
C VAL A 75 -19.81 -11.02 3.99
N LEU A 76 -20.33 -12.08 4.59
CA LEU A 76 -19.52 -13.03 5.35
C LEU A 76 -18.53 -13.80 4.46
N ARG A 77 -19.01 -14.37 3.34
CA ARG A 77 -18.14 -15.10 2.40
C ARG A 77 -17.19 -14.18 1.66
N GLY A 78 -17.67 -13.00 1.24
CA GLY A 78 -16.85 -12.00 0.59
C GLY A 78 -15.72 -11.47 1.48
N MET A 79 -15.99 -11.24 2.77
CA MET A 79 -14.93 -10.87 3.71
C MET A 79 -13.93 -12.01 3.92
N LEU A 80 -14.38 -13.25 4.13
CA LEU A 80 -13.47 -14.39 4.30
C LEU A 80 -12.54 -14.56 3.08
N ASN A 81 -13.09 -14.50 1.87
CA ASN A 81 -12.31 -14.60 0.63
C ASN A 81 -11.38 -13.40 0.42
N GLY A 82 -11.83 -12.19 0.77
CA GLY A 82 -10.99 -10.99 0.73
C GLY A 82 -9.81 -11.05 1.70
N PHE A 83 -10.04 -11.48 2.94
CA PHE A 83 -8.98 -11.66 3.95
C PHE A 83 -8.00 -12.76 3.55
N ASP A 84 -8.52 -13.89 3.09
CA ASP A 84 -7.72 -15.00 2.56
C ASP A 84 -6.79 -14.53 1.42
N ARG A 85 -7.31 -13.73 0.48
CA ARG A 85 -6.51 -13.12 -0.60
C ARG A 85 -5.50 -12.10 -0.09
N LEU A 86 -5.84 -11.28 0.92
CA LEU A 86 -4.89 -10.34 1.54
C LEU A 86 -3.70 -11.06 2.17
N THR A 87 -3.89 -12.22 2.81
CA THR A 87 -2.77 -12.98 3.39
C THR A 87 -1.79 -13.52 2.34
N ARG A 88 -2.29 -13.82 1.13
CA ARG A 88 -1.48 -14.22 -0.03
C ARG A 88 -0.93 -13.05 -0.83
N CYS A 89 -1.47 -11.85 -0.66
CA CYS A 89 -1.02 -10.67 -1.38
C CYS A 89 0.25 -10.10 -0.73
N ASN A 90 1.32 -10.88 -0.77
CA ASN A 90 2.65 -10.50 -0.30
C ASN A 90 3.69 -10.88 -1.37
N SER A 91 4.84 -10.20 -1.35
CA SER A 91 5.95 -10.35 -2.31
C SER A 91 6.58 -11.75 -2.33
N LEU A 92 6.28 -12.60 -1.34
CA LEU A 92 6.73 -13.99 -1.27
C LEU A 92 5.79 -14.98 -1.98
N SER A 93 4.63 -14.52 -2.46
CA SER A 93 3.63 -15.35 -3.14
C SER A 93 3.72 -15.46 -4.68
N PRO A 94 4.51 -14.66 -5.45
CA PRO A 94 4.46 -14.68 -6.91
C PRO A 94 4.96 -15.98 -7.55
N GLU A 95 5.76 -16.78 -6.84
CA GLU A 95 6.30 -18.04 -7.39
C GLU A 95 5.22 -19.12 -7.62
N LYS A 96 4.02 -18.97 -7.03
CA LYS A 96 2.98 -20.02 -7.02
C LYS A 96 1.83 -19.79 -7.99
N TYR A 97 1.74 -18.65 -8.65
CA TYR A 97 0.57 -18.26 -9.45
C TYR A 97 0.97 -17.87 -10.87
N GLU A 98 0.06 -18.11 -11.83
CA GLU A 98 0.29 -17.78 -13.24
C GLU A 98 0.26 -16.27 -13.48
N LEU A 99 1.12 -15.77 -14.37
CA LEU A 99 1.13 -14.38 -14.80
C LEU A 99 0.11 -14.17 -15.93
N ASP A 100 -0.68 -13.10 -15.82
CA ASP A 100 -1.53 -12.64 -16.90
C ASP A 100 -0.68 -11.94 -17.98
N PRO A 101 -0.73 -12.37 -19.26
CA PRO A 101 0.02 -11.73 -20.34
C PRO A 101 -0.40 -10.28 -20.61
N GLU A 102 -1.61 -9.86 -20.25
CA GLU A 102 -2.09 -8.49 -20.51
C GLU A 102 -1.71 -7.53 -19.38
N THR A 103 -1.87 -7.95 -18.13
CA THR A 103 -1.66 -7.08 -16.96
C THR A 103 -0.30 -7.27 -16.29
N GLN A 104 0.46 -8.30 -16.66
CA GLN A 104 1.72 -8.72 -16.02
C GLN A 104 1.58 -8.95 -14.49
N LEU A 105 0.37 -9.23 -14.04
CA LEU A 105 0.02 -9.48 -12.64
C LEU A 105 -0.50 -10.92 -12.49
N LEU A 106 -0.46 -11.44 -11.27
CA LEU A 106 -0.83 -12.83 -10.99
C LEU A 106 -2.33 -13.05 -11.14
N LYS A 107 -2.72 -14.19 -11.71
CA LYS A 107 -4.10 -14.68 -11.72
C LYS A 107 -4.40 -15.42 -10.42
N ASP A 108 -5.47 -15.02 -9.75
CA ASP A 108 -5.97 -15.72 -8.57
C ASP A 108 -6.88 -16.88 -9.01
N PRO A 109 -6.64 -18.15 -8.61
CA PRO A 109 -7.54 -19.26 -8.94
C PRO A 109 -8.95 -19.10 -8.36
N LEU A 110 -9.14 -18.20 -7.39
CA LEU A 110 -10.42 -17.91 -6.76
C LEU A 110 -11.13 -16.68 -7.36
N THR A 111 -10.68 -16.16 -8.52
CA THR A 111 -11.45 -15.15 -9.26
C THR A 111 -12.83 -15.68 -9.61
N LEU A 112 -13.84 -14.82 -9.40
CA LEU A 112 -15.26 -15.08 -9.63
C LEU A 112 -15.65 -14.89 -11.08
#